data_AF-A0A2N7VQ95-F1
#
_entry.id   AF-A0A2N7VQ95-F1
#
_cell.length_a   1.000
_cell.length_b   1.000
_cell.length_c   1.000
_cell.angle_alpha   90.00
_cell.angle_beta   90.00
_cell.angle_gamma   90.00
#
_symmetry.space_group_name_H-M   'P 1'
#
loop_
_entity.id
_entity.type
_entity.pdbx_description
1 polymer ?
#
loop_
_entity_poly.entity_id
_entity_poly.type
_entity_poly.pdbx_seq_one_letter_code
_entity_poly.pdbx_strand_id
1 'polypeptide(L)'
;MKQIPPLAEGEIYLGGFVNANGDVSHTILLPGDNDAATWQEQVDWAKSIGGDLPTRAELVIAYEQHRDQFQQTAYWSNTPDTDSGYSGWAWYQDFYYGRQGSHPQGYRFRARAVRRLSI
;
A
#
# COMPACT_ATOMS: atom_id res chain seq x y z
N MET A 1 -8.17 -11.02 -24.40
CA MET A 1 -7.63 -11.64 -23.17
C MET A 1 -7.24 -10.50 -22.24
N LYS A 2 -7.60 -10.55 -20.95
CA LYS A 2 -7.11 -9.53 -19.98
C LYS A 2 -5.64 -9.84 -19.69
N GLN A 3 -4.75 -8.92 -20.02
CA GLN A 3 -3.31 -9.13 -19.92
C GLN A 3 -2.80 -8.55 -18.61
N ILE A 4 -2.22 -9.39 -17.75
CA ILE A 4 -1.48 -8.93 -16.57
C ILE A 4 -0.24 -8.18 -17.08
N PRO A 5 0.07 -6.98 -16.55
CA PRO A 5 1.27 -6.26 -16.95
C PRO A 5 2.55 -7.08 -16.70
N PRO A 6 3.60 -6.92 -17.51
CA PRO A 6 4.88 -7.56 -17.23
C PRO A 6 5.44 -7.12 -15.86
N LEU A 7 6.05 -8.07 -15.17
CA LEU A 7 6.71 -7.86 -13.88
C LEU A 7 8.23 -7.79 -14.09
N ALA A 8 8.88 -6.86 -13.41
CA ALA A 8 10.32 -6.85 -13.23
C ALA A 8 10.75 -7.84 -12.14
N GLU A 9 12.06 -8.09 -12.03
CA GLU A 9 12.60 -8.99 -11.01
C GLU A 9 12.22 -8.52 -9.58
N GLY A 10 11.70 -9.44 -8.77
CA GLY A 10 11.29 -9.19 -7.39
C GLY A 10 9.93 -8.47 -7.23
N GLU A 11 9.26 -8.11 -8.32
CA GLU A 11 7.91 -7.54 -8.25
C GLU A 11 6.84 -8.62 -8.07
N ILE A 12 5.78 -8.28 -7.35
CA ILE A 12 4.66 -9.19 -7.08
C ILE A 12 3.37 -8.53 -7.55
N TYR A 13 2.62 -9.22 -8.40
CA TYR A 13 1.29 -8.76 -8.80
C TYR A 13 0.31 -8.93 -7.64
N LEU A 14 -0.29 -7.83 -7.17
CA LEU A 14 -1.29 -7.87 -6.09
C LEU A 14 -2.71 -8.06 -6.62
N GLY A 15 -3.06 -7.40 -7.73
CA GLY A 15 -4.42 -7.51 -8.26
C GLY A 15 -4.83 -6.37 -9.18
N GLY A 16 -6.00 -6.53 -9.80
CA GLY A 16 -6.64 -5.52 -10.63
C GLY A 16 -7.85 -4.94 -9.91
N PHE A 17 -7.91 -3.62 -9.79
CA PHE A 17 -9.01 -2.88 -9.17
C PHE A 17 -9.81 -2.17 -10.25
N VAL A 18 -11.12 -2.42 -10.27
CA VAL A 18 -12.01 -1.89 -11.30
C VAL A 18 -12.69 -0.62 -10.78
N ASN A 19 -12.61 0.46 -11.54
CA ASN A 19 -13.32 1.70 -11.21
C ASN A 19 -14.79 1.64 -11.71
N ALA A 20 -15.57 2.68 -11.41
CA ALA A 20 -16.98 2.75 -11.81
C ALA A 20 -17.22 2.78 -13.34
N ASN A 21 -16.20 3.16 -14.12
CA ASN A 21 -16.26 3.18 -15.59
C ASN A 21 -15.89 1.82 -16.21
N GLY A 22 -15.46 0.85 -15.39
CA GLY A 22 -14.99 -0.45 -15.85
C GLY A 22 -13.50 -0.50 -16.19
N ASP A 23 -12.75 0.61 -16.01
CA ASP A 23 -11.30 0.61 -16.23
C ASP A 23 -10.62 -0.16 -15.11
N VAL A 24 -9.59 -0.95 -15.48
CA VAL A 24 -8.82 -1.75 -14.53
C VAL A 24 -7.49 -1.06 -14.24
N SER A 25 -7.21 -0.85 -12.96
CA SER A 25 -5.88 -0.47 -12.47
C SER A 25 -5.20 -1.70 -11.86
N HIS A 26 -4.11 -2.13 -12.48
CA HIS A 26 -3.28 -3.25 -12.03
C HIS A 26 -2.25 -2.78 -11.01
N THR A 27 -2.27 -3.34 -9.81
CA THR A 27 -1.36 -3.02 -8.71
C THR A 27 -0.25 -4.05 -8.62
N ILE A 28 0.99 -3.56 -8.57
CA ILE A 28 2.21 -4.36 -8.51
C ILE A 28 3.04 -3.87 -7.33
N LEU A 29 3.34 -4.76 -6.40
CA LEU A 29 4.20 -4.54 -5.25
C LEU A 29 5.66 -4.51 -5.71
N LEU A 30 6.36 -3.43 -5.39
CA LEU A 30 7.78 -3.27 -5.66
C LEU A 30 8.62 -4.08 -4.66
N PRO A 31 9.84 -4.50 -5.05
CA PRO A 31 10.76 -5.17 -4.14
C PRO A 31 11.19 -4.23 -3.01
N GLY A 32 11.48 -4.82 -1.85
CA GLY A 32 11.97 -4.10 -0.67
C GLY A 32 10.87 -3.48 0.19
N ASP A 33 11.30 -2.95 1.34
CA ASP A 33 10.47 -2.24 2.31
C ASP A 33 11.27 -1.10 2.97
N ASN A 34 10.60 -0.29 3.78
CA ASN A 34 11.24 0.73 4.60
C ASN A 34 10.94 0.52 6.07
N ASP A 35 11.94 0.84 6.90
CA ASP A 35 11.79 0.83 8.35
C ASP A 35 10.76 1.84 8.84
N ALA A 36 10.36 1.71 10.10
CA ALA A 36 9.28 2.50 10.67
C ALA A 36 9.58 4.01 10.68
N ALA A 37 8.73 4.78 9.99
CA ALA A 37 8.86 6.22 9.83
C ALA A 37 7.48 6.89 9.78
N THR A 38 7.46 8.21 9.87
CA THR A 38 6.23 9.01 9.78
C THR A 38 5.56 8.83 8.42
N TRP A 39 4.26 9.09 8.35
CA TRP A 39 3.49 8.87 7.12
C TRP A 39 4.08 9.65 5.93
N GLN A 40 4.47 10.91 6.13
CA GLN A 40 5.06 11.73 5.07
C GLN A 40 6.43 11.20 4.62
N GLU A 41 7.30 10.80 5.55
CA GLU A 41 8.58 10.16 5.23
C GLU A 41 8.38 8.90 4.39
N GLN A 42 7.31 8.15 4.64
CA GLN A 42 6.99 6.92 3.91
C GLN A 42 6.41 7.17 2.52
N VAL A 43 5.55 8.19 2.38
CA VAL A 43 5.10 8.68 1.07
C VAL A 43 6.29 9.11 0.22
N ASP A 44 7.23 9.85 0.82
CA ASP A 44 8.42 10.34 0.11
C ASP A 44 9.37 9.21 -0.27
N TRP A 45 9.58 8.24 0.63
CA TRP A 45 10.34 7.03 0.33
C TRP A 45 9.73 6.25 -0.84
N ALA A 46 8.41 5.99 -0.81
CA ALA A 46 7.76 5.23 -1.88
C ALA A 46 7.90 5.92 -3.25
N LYS A 47 7.74 7.25 -3.28
CA LYS A 47 7.96 8.06 -4.49
C LYS A 47 9.41 8.01 -4.98
N SER A 48 10.38 8.01 -4.06
CA SER A 48 11.80 7.99 -4.41
C SER A 48 12.23 6.73 -5.18
N ILE A 49 11.50 5.62 -4.99
CA ILE A 49 11.70 4.36 -5.73
C ILE A 49 10.69 4.18 -6.88
N GLY A 50 10.01 5.25 -7.29
CA GLY A 50 9.09 5.25 -8.43
C GLY A 50 7.73 4.61 -8.14
N GLY A 51 7.37 4.45 -6.86
CA GLY A 51 6.09 3.91 -6.43
C GLY A 51 5.25 4.88 -5.62
N ASP A 52 4.26 4.32 -4.96
CA ASP A 52 3.37 4.96 -4.00
C ASP A 52 3.09 3.99 -2.85
N LEU A 53 2.64 4.47 -1.69
CA LEU A 53 2.17 3.55 -0.66
C LEU A 53 0.94 2.77 -1.17
N PRO A 54 0.73 1.52 -0.74
CA PRO A 54 -0.48 0.78 -1.11
C PRO A 54 -1.72 1.49 -0.56
N THR A 55 -2.84 1.38 -1.25
CA THR A 55 -4.14 1.80 -0.71
C THR A 55 -4.59 0.86 0.41
N ARG A 56 -5.62 1.26 1.15
CA ARG A 56 -6.27 0.38 2.14
C ARG A 56 -6.73 -0.95 1.53
N ALA A 57 -7.30 -0.93 0.32
CA ALA A 57 -7.77 -2.14 -0.34
C ALA A 57 -6.59 -3.03 -0.77
N GLU A 58 -5.52 -2.43 -1.29
CA GLU A 58 -4.31 -3.15 -1.68
C GLU A 58 -3.60 -3.78 -0.47
N LEU A 59 -3.58 -3.11 0.69
CA LEU A 59 -3.04 -3.69 1.92
C LEU A 59 -3.83 -4.91 2.40
N VAL A 60 -5.16 -4.94 2.23
CA VAL A 60 -5.97 -6.13 2.54
C VAL A 60 -5.58 -7.28 1.63
N ILE A 61 -5.49 -7.04 0.33
CA ILE A 61 -5.07 -8.07 -0.62
C ILE A 61 -3.66 -8.58 -0.31
N ALA A 62 -2.73 -7.68 0.00
CA ALA A 62 -1.39 -8.04 0.41
C ALA A 62 -1.38 -8.87 1.70
N TYR A 63 -2.21 -8.53 2.68
CA TYR A 63 -2.37 -9.31 3.91
C TYR A 63 -2.97 -10.71 3.65
N GLU A 64 -3.99 -10.82 2.80
CA GLU A 64 -4.67 -12.09 2.55
C GLU A 64 -3.85 -13.05 1.67
N GLN A 65 -3.10 -12.52 0.70
CA GLN A 65 -2.49 -13.34 -0.36
C GLN A 65 -0.96 -13.39 -0.30
N HIS A 66 -0.34 -12.41 0.36
CA HIS A 66 1.12 -12.22 0.34
C HIS A 66 1.69 -11.90 1.73
N ARG A 67 1.03 -12.37 2.80
CA ARG A 67 1.40 -12.07 4.18
C ARG A 67 2.86 -12.42 4.50
N ASP A 68 3.36 -13.49 3.91
CA ASP A 68 4.74 -14.00 4.03
C ASP A 68 5.79 -13.00 3.51
N GLN A 69 5.37 -12.04 2.68
CA GLN A 69 6.22 -10.99 2.14
C GLN A 69 6.35 -9.79 3.09
N PHE A 70 5.64 -9.77 4.22
CA PHE A 70 5.57 -8.64 5.15
C PHE A 70 6.03 -9.07 6.55
N GLN A 71 6.58 -8.11 7.28
CA GLN A 71 6.85 -8.29 8.71
C GLN A 71 5.52 -8.28 9.49
N GLN A 72 5.46 -8.97 10.63
CA GLN A 72 4.27 -8.99 11.50
C GLN A 72 4.15 -7.68 12.30
N THR A 73 3.89 -6.58 11.60
CA THR A 73 3.80 -5.21 12.15
C THR A 73 2.87 -4.33 11.31
N ALA A 74 2.73 -3.07 11.68
CA ALA A 74 1.91 -2.09 10.97
C ALA A 74 2.62 -1.49 9.74
N TYR A 75 1.86 -1.33 8.66
CA TYR A 75 2.27 -0.66 7.43
C TYR A 75 1.30 0.46 7.07
N TRP A 76 1.85 1.65 6.75
CA TRP A 76 1.06 2.79 6.29
C TRP A 76 0.39 2.51 4.94
N SER A 77 -0.81 3.05 4.75
CA SER A 77 -1.42 3.20 3.43
C SER A 77 -1.19 4.61 2.88
N ASN A 78 -1.40 4.81 1.57
CA ASN A 78 -1.41 6.16 0.97
C ASN A 78 -2.68 6.97 1.31
N THR A 79 -3.57 6.45 2.16
CA THR A 79 -4.91 7.00 2.36
C THR A 79 -4.92 7.86 3.64
N PRO A 80 -4.99 9.20 3.53
CA PRO A 80 -5.22 10.04 4.70
C PRO A 80 -6.61 9.75 5.28
N ASP A 81 -6.76 9.96 6.57
CA ASP A 81 -8.08 9.92 7.21
C ASP A 81 -8.76 11.29 7.05
N THR A 82 -9.95 11.29 6.47
CA THR A 82 -10.69 12.51 6.10
C THR A 82 -11.94 12.72 6.95
N ASP A 83 -12.17 11.88 7.96
CA ASP A 83 -13.30 12.04 8.87
C ASP A 83 -13.13 13.30 9.75
N SER A 84 -14.26 13.86 10.20
CA SER A 84 -14.23 15.07 11.03
C SER A 84 -13.43 14.83 12.32
N GLY A 85 -12.40 15.65 12.54
CA GLY A 85 -11.48 15.53 13.69
C GLY A 85 -10.20 14.73 13.42
N TYR A 86 -10.04 14.13 12.23
CA TYR A 86 -8.89 13.31 11.87
C TYR A 86 -7.87 14.01 10.95
N SER A 87 -7.90 15.35 10.90
CA SER A 87 -6.87 16.12 10.20
C SER A 87 -5.48 15.74 10.71
N GLY A 88 -4.57 15.39 9.80
CA GLY A 88 -3.23 14.91 10.14
C GLY A 88 -3.17 13.43 10.56
N TRP A 89 -4.18 12.62 10.24
CA TRP A 89 -4.17 11.17 10.42
C TRP A 89 -4.07 10.45 9.07
N ALA A 90 -3.64 9.20 9.09
CA ALA A 90 -3.61 8.32 7.93
C ALA A 90 -3.97 6.89 8.33
N TRP A 91 -4.40 6.10 7.36
CA TRP A 91 -4.76 4.70 7.54
C TRP A 91 -3.52 3.79 7.48
N TYR A 92 -3.60 2.67 8.19
CA TYR A 92 -2.59 1.61 8.20
C TYR A 92 -3.26 0.23 8.26
N GLN A 93 -2.51 -0.81 7.92
CA GLN A 93 -2.87 -2.21 8.12
C GLN A 93 -1.86 -2.87 9.07
N ASP A 94 -2.35 -3.54 10.09
CA ASP A 94 -1.55 -4.43 10.93
C ASP A 94 -1.44 -5.83 10.30
N PHE A 95 -0.22 -6.32 10.10
CA PHE A 95 0.02 -7.66 9.53
C PHE A 95 0.12 -8.76 10.59
N TYR A 96 -0.06 -8.45 11.88
CA TYR A 96 -0.18 -9.47 12.92
C TYR A 96 -1.58 -10.11 12.91
N TYR A 97 -2.64 -9.31 13.00
CA TYR A 97 -4.04 -9.76 13.07
C TYR A 97 -4.90 -9.37 11.85
N GLY A 98 -4.37 -8.56 10.93
CA GLY A 98 -5.08 -8.13 9.73
C GLY A 98 -6.03 -6.94 9.93
N ARG A 99 -5.89 -6.20 11.03
CA ARG A 99 -6.75 -5.06 11.35
C ARG A 99 -6.32 -3.81 10.57
N GLN A 100 -7.30 -3.07 10.03
CA GLN A 100 -7.11 -1.67 9.64
C GLN A 100 -7.47 -0.70 10.78
N GLY A 101 -6.75 0.41 10.82
CA GLY A 101 -7.07 1.57 11.65
C GLY A 101 -6.45 2.82 11.07
N SER A 102 -6.65 3.95 11.74
CA SER A 102 -5.94 5.19 11.46
C SER A 102 -5.15 5.64 12.70
N HIS A 103 -4.07 6.37 12.46
CA HIS A 103 -3.24 7.00 13.49
C HIS A 103 -2.77 8.38 13.04
N PRO A 104 -2.36 9.26 13.98
CA PRO A 104 -1.69 10.51 13.62
C PRO A 104 -0.48 10.25 12.72
N GLN A 105 -0.30 11.05 11.68
CA GLN A 105 0.77 10.90 10.68
C GLN A 105 2.18 10.96 11.27
N GLY A 106 2.34 11.49 12.50
CA GLY A 106 3.59 11.47 13.25
C GLY A 106 3.95 10.15 13.92
N TYR A 107 3.04 9.15 13.93
CA TYR A 107 3.38 7.78 14.36
C TYR A 107 4.33 7.12 13.36
N ARG A 108 5.04 6.07 13.79
CA ARG A 108 6.04 5.39 12.96
C ARG A 108 5.58 3.98 12.62
N PHE A 109 5.23 3.74 11.36
CA PHE A 109 4.93 2.43 10.80
C PHE A 109 5.80 2.16 9.57
N ARG A 110 5.96 0.88 9.19
CA ARG A 110 6.74 0.49 8.01
C ARG A 110 6.03 0.89 6.72
N ALA A 111 6.73 0.77 5.60
CA ALA A 111 6.14 0.96 4.29
C ALA A 111 6.55 -0.14 3.30
N ARG A 112 5.63 -0.41 2.38
CA ARG A 112 5.91 -1.01 1.08
C ARG A 112 5.53 0.00 0.01
N ALA A 113 6.01 -0.22 -1.21
CA ALA A 113 5.64 0.61 -2.34
C ALA A 113 4.99 -0.25 -3.44
N VAL A 114 4.03 0.34 -4.14
CA VAL A 114 3.40 -0.24 -5.31
C VAL A 114 3.55 0.70 -6.50
N ARG A 115 3.54 0.13 -7.70
CA ARG A 115 3.24 0.86 -8.94
C ARG A 115 1.90 0.38 -9.50
N ARG A 116 1.20 1.28 -10.20
CA ARG A 116 -0.12 1.01 -10.78
C ARG A 116 -0.09 1.24 -12.28
N LEU A 117 -0.72 0.35 -13.03
CA LEU A 117 -0.82 0.43 -14.49
C LEU A 117 -2.28 0.29 -14.92
N SER A 118 -2.77 1.24 -15.73
CA SER A 118 -4.04 1.11 -16.43
C SER A 118 -3.75 0.63 -17.85
N ILE A 119 -4.36 -0.48 -18.26
CA ILE A 119 -4.20 -1.11 -19.59
C ILE A 119 -5.58 -1.23 -20.24
#